data_AF-A0A6N2I6S2-F1
#
_entry.id   AF-A0A6N2I6S2-F1
#
_cell.length_a   1.000
_cell.length_b   1.000
_cell.length_c   1.000
_cell.angle_alpha   90.00
_cell.angle_beta   90.00
_cell.angle_gamma   90.00
#
_symmetry.space_group_name_H-M   'P 1'
#
loop_
_entity.id
_entity.type
_entity.pdbx_description
1 polymer ?
#
loop_
_entity_poly.entity_id
_entity_poly.type
_entity_poly.pdbx_seq_one_letter_code
_entity_poly.pdbx_strand_id
1 'polypeptide(L)'
;MEYVQGLVDEGDPAALSRALLLPGSGWWDDGLGVMAVLRGLPEDRRLGLARSFAGHLTPEWIGTDAGKRAPVLLAAVSRGFAQRSWCDAWEALLRDKADRLWSCGTEDDLWTCAHALLDAGRQPHDEVVGLLRRSALEGSWPRECVEPVLGRLRGPVLNPGDRWADRVLAELPVLGGPWHALVEHALRAPAGRPARSWDRRALALTDPLGPGRVRDAVIPWLDLAAEGGGRDDGAYDPYNLPALMGLVRLLPLLPPCPGSVRVLGTLVERPPLRTSLTGAAVRALARLPHDLGRPELHRLSSRVGHKLTRRQIHEALEP
;
A
#
# COMPACT_ATOMS: atom_id res chain seq x y z
N MET A 1 -1.48 -30.66 8.23
CA MET A 1 -0.26 -30.56 9.08
C MET A 1 0.39 -31.90 9.42
N GLU A 2 -0.34 -32.86 10.01
CA GLU A 2 0.21 -34.14 10.49
C GLU A 2 0.95 -34.96 9.41
N TYR A 3 0.44 -34.95 8.17
CA TYR A 3 1.08 -35.64 7.05
C TYR A 3 2.49 -35.11 6.71
N VAL A 4 2.66 -33.78 6.70
CA VAL A 4 3.97 -33.16 6.43
C VAL A 4 4.94 -33.42 7.57
N GLN A 5 4.46 -33.40 8.81
CA GLN A 5 5.27 -33.73 9.98
C GLN A 5 5.75 -35.18 9.93
N GLY A 6 4.87 -36.13 9.56
CA GLY A 6 5.25 -37.53 9.36
C GLY A 6 6.38 -37.71 8.35
N LEU A 7 6.30 -37.03 7.19
CA LEU A 7 7.36 -37.06 6.18
C LEU A 7 8.68 -36.43 6.67
N VAL A 8 8.60 -35.40 7.52
CA VAL A 8 9.79 -34.81 8.17
C VAL A 8 10.44 -35.79 9.15
N ASP A 9 9.62 -36.51 9.92
CA ASP A 9 10.06 -37.49 10.91
C ASP A 9 10.68 -38.73 10.24
N GLU A 10 10.14 -39.17 9.10
CA GLU A 10 10.72 -40.23 8.24
C GLU A 10 12.11 -39.85 7.69
N GLY A 11 12.41 -38.56 7.55
CA GLY A 11 13.73 -38.08 7.16
C GLY A 11 14.07 -38.24 5.68
N ASP A 12 13.09 -38.47 4.79
CA ASP A 12 13.27 -38.52 3.34
C ASP A 12 12.96 -37.14 2.68
N PRO A 13 13.97 -36.32 2.36
CA PRO A 13 13.77 -35.01 1.73
C PRO A 13 13.21 -35.09 0.32
N ALA A 14 13.39 -36.21 -0.39
CA ALA A 14 12.85 -36.40 -1.74
C ALA A 14 11.37 -36.76 -1.72
N ALA A 15 10.92 -37.57 -0.75
CA ALA A 15 9.50 -37.78 -0.49
C ALA A 15 8.81 -36.49 -0.07
N LEU A 16 9.42 -35.74 0.88
CA LEU A 16 8.89 -34.45 1.34
C LEU A 16 8.78 -33.42 0.19
N SER A 17 9.82 -33.26 -0.63
CA SER A 17 9.80 -32.35 -1.78
C SER A 17 8.69 -32.69 -2.77
N ARG A 18 8.55 -33.98 -3.13
CA ARG A 18 7.49 -34.44 -4.04
C ARG A 18 6.09 -34.18 -3.47
N ALA A 19 5.88 -34.46 -2.18
CA ALA A 19 4.61 -34.22 -1.52
C ALA A 19 4.21 -32.73 -1.52
N LEU A 20 5.19 -31.83 -1.35
CA LEU A 20 4.95 -30.39 -1.34
C LEU A 20 4.69 -29.82 -2.75
N LEU A 21 5.41 -30.30 -3.76
CA LEU A 21 5.30 -29.80 -5.14
C LEU A 21 4.08 -30.33 -5.90
N LEU A 22 3.61 -31.55 -5.63
CA LEU A 22 2.55 -32.18 -6.42
C LEU A 22 1.13 -31.76 -5.99
N PRO A 23 0.16 -31.64 -6.92
CA PRO A 23 -1.24 -31.37 -6.60
C PRO A 23 -1.87 -32.46 -5.74
N GLY A 24 -2.87 -32.10 -4.91
CA GLY A 24 -3.66 -33.06 -4.12
C GLY A 24 -3.16 -33.37 -2.70
N SER A 25 -2.05 -32.77 -2.26
CA SER A 25 -1.44 -33.04 -0.95
C SER A 25 -2.07 -32.32 0.24
N GLY A 26 -3.23 -31.66 0.08
CA GLY A 26 -4.05 -31.06 1.15
C GLY A 26 -3.39 -30.00 2.04
N TRP A 27 -2.08 -29.78 1.89
CA TRP A 27 -1.30 -28.93 2.78
C TRP A 27 -1.51 -27.44 2.51
N TRP A 28 -2.05 -27.08 1.33
CA TRP A 28 -2.32 -25.69 0.94
C TRP A 28 -3.36 -25.03 1.85
N ASP A 29 -4.32 -25.81 2.37
CA ASP A 29 -5.32 -25.31 3.32
C ASP A 29 -4.70 -25.01 4.71
N ASP A 30 -3.53 -25.60 5.00
CA ASP A 30 -2.74 -25.47 6.24
C ASP A 30 -1.42 -24.68 6.02
N GLY A 31 -1.33 -23.88 4.96
CA GLY A 31 -0.08 -23.29 4.44
C GLY A 31 0.86 -22.69 5.50
N LEU A 32 0.32 -21.91 6.43
CA LEU A 32 1.08 -21.31 7.53
C LEU A 32 1.81 -22.32 8.42
N GLY A 33 1.14 -23.41 8.79
CA GLY A 33 1.73 -24.44 9.62
C GLY A 33 2.86 -25.17 8.88
N VAL A 34 2.67 -25.44 7.59
CA VAL A 34 3.68 -26.08 6.73
C VAL A 34 4.92 -25.20 6.63
N MET A 35 4.74 -23.89 6.43
CA MET A 35 5.85 -22.94 6.41
C MET A 35 6.60 -22.91 7.74
N ALA A 36 5.89 -22.99 8.88
CA ALA A 36 6.52 -23.04 10.20
C ALA A 36 7.39 -24.29 10.38
N VAL A 37 6.90 -25.47 9.97
CA VAL A 37 7.66 -26.73 10.01
C VAL A 37 8.91 -26.63 9.13
N LEU A 38 8.76 -26.19 7.88
CA LEU A 38 9.89 -26.06 6.94
C LEU A 38 10.97 -25.09 7.44
N ARG A 39 10.56 -23.97 8.05
CA ARG A 39 11.49 -22.99 8.65
C ARG A 39 12.21 -23.54 9.89
N GLY A 40 11.59 -24.47 10.61
CA GLY A 40 12.16 -25.11 11.80
C GLY A 40 13.17 -26.21 11.53
N LEU A 41 13.31 -26.64 10.27
CA LEU A 41 14.25 -27.71 9.90
C LEU A 41 15.72 -27.27 10.07
N PRO A 42 16.62 -28.22 10.41
CA PRO A 42 18.06 -28.04 10.34
C PRO A 42 18.53 -27.46 8.99
N GLU A 43 19.57 -26.63 9.00
CA GLU A 43 20.05 -25.92 7.83
C GLU A 43 20.44 -26.84 6.66
N ASP A 44 21.09 -27.96 6.94
CA ASP A 44 21.46 -28.99 5.97
C ASP A 44 20.24 -29.58 5.26
N ARG A 45 19.17 -29.89 6.01
CA ARG A 45 17.89 -30.35 5.45
C ARG A 45 17.22 -29.28 4.61
N ARG A 46 17.19 -28.03 5.10
CA ARG A 46 16.64 -26.89 4.35
C ARG A 46 17.42 -26.63 3.06
N LEU A 47 18.74 -26.77 3.07
CA LEU A 47 19.58 -26.61 1.89
C LEU A 47 19.30 -27.70 0.84
N GLY A 48 19.10 -28.95 1.28
CA GLY A 48 18.67 -30.05 0.40
C GLY A 48 17.33 -29.78 -0.28
N LEU A 49 16.33 -29.35 0.49
CA LEU A 49 15.02 -28.96 -0.03
C LEU A 49 15.10 -27.75 -0.97
N ALA A 50 15.87 -26.72 -0.60
CA ALA A 50 16.06 -25.53 -1.42
C ALA A 50 16.60 -25.88 -2.82
N ARG A 51 17.59 -26.79 -2.90
CA ARG A 51 18.12 -27.27 -4.18
C ARG A 51 17.06 -28.01 -5.01
N SER A 52 16.23 -28.82 -4.35
CA SER A 52 15.13 -29.53 -5.02
C SER A 52 14.08 -28.57 -5.58
N PHE A 53 13.64 -27.60 -4.79
CA PHE A 53 12.67 -26.58 -5.24
C PHE A 53 13.26 -25.68 -6.32
N ALA A 54 14.53 -25.29 -6.22
CA ALA A 54 15.20 -24.51 -7.25
C ALA A 54 15.26 -25.23 -8.60
N GLY A 55 15.31 -26.57 -8.62
CA GLY A 55 15.23 -27.37 -9.85
C GLY A 55 13.90 -27.23 -10.61
N HIS A 56 12.85 -26.71 -9.97
CA HIS A 56 11.53 -26.47 -10.56
C HIS A 56 11.31 -25.01 -10.98
N LEU A 57 12.37 -24.20 -10.99
CA LEU A 57 12.35 -22.81 -11.49
C LEU A 57 12.75 -22.69 -12.97
N THR A 58 12.79 -23.80 -13.71
CA THR A 58 13.19 -23.82 -15.13
C THR A 58 11.99 -23.59 -16.06
N PRO A 59 12.20 -23.17 -17.32
CA PRO A 59 11.13 -22.96 -18.29
C PRO A 59 10.17 -24.13 -18.49
N GLU A 60 10.65 -25.37 -18.29
CA GLU A 60 9.84 -26.60 -18.37
C GLU A 60 8.71 -26.63 -17.33
N TRP A 61 8.95 -26.08 -16.14
CA TRP A 61 8.00 -26.10 -15.04
C TRP A 61 7.14 -24.84 -14.96
N ILE A 62 7.49 -23.78 -15.72
CA ILE A 62 6.72 -22.55 -15.76
C ILE A 62 5.27 -22.85 -16.18
N GLY A 63 4.31 -22.36 -15.39
CA GLY A 63 2.88 -22.56 -15.63
C GLY A 63 2.27 -23.82 -15.00
N THR A 64 3.10 -24.79 -14.59
CA THR A 64 2.66 -25.96 -13.82
C THR A 64 2.39 -25.59 -12.36
N ASP A 65 1.60 -26.41 -11.65
CA ASP A 65 1.37 -26.20 -10.21
C ASP A 65 2.66 -26.32 -9.40
N ALA A 66 3.54 -27.25 -9.76
CA ALA A 66 4.86 -27.39 -9.14
C ALA A 66 5.71 -26.13 -9.33
N GLY A 67 5.76 -25.58 -10.55
CA GLY A 67 6.48 -24.34 -10.84
C GLY A 67 5.90 -23.12 -10.14
N LYS A 68 4.58 -23.06 -9.91
CA LYS A 68 3.94 -21.99 -9.13
C LYS A 68 4.28 -22.08 -7.63
N ARG A 69 4.36 -23.29 -7.09
CA ARG A 69 4.64 -23.54 -5.66
C ARG A 69 6.11 -23.43 -5.30
N ALA A 70 7.00 -23.83 -6.22
CA ALA A 70 8.44 -23.92 -5.97
C ALA A 70 9.07 -22.63 -5.42
N PRO A 71 8.78 -21.42 -5.94
CA PRO A 71 9.36 -20.19 -5.38
C PRO A 71 8.95 -19.94 -3.92
N VAL A 72 7.70 -20.26 -3.55
CA VAL A 72 7.16 -20.04 -2.19
C VAL A 72 7.80 -21.02 -1.20
N LEU A 73 7.86 -22.30 -1.59
CA LEU A 73 8.54 -23.33 -0.79
C LEU A 73 10.03 -23.03 -0.64
N LEU A 74 10.68 -22.55 -1.71
CA LEU A 74 12.07 -22.09 -1.68
C LEU A 74 12.27 -20.90 -0.74
N ALA A 75 11.35 -19.91 -0.76
CA ALA A 75 11.37 -18.79 0.17
C ALA A 75 11.27 -19.26 1.64
N ALA A 76 10.46 -20.28 1.91
CA ALA A 76 10.29 -20.81 3.26
C ALA A 76 11.55 -21.47 3.84
N VAL A 77 12.33 -22.17 3.01
CA VAL A 77 13.52 -22.92 3.48
C VAL A 77 14.84 -22.13 3.36
N SER A 78 14.90 -21.08 2.55
CA SER A 78 16.17 -20.42 2.15
C SER A 78 16.79 -19.44 3.15
N ARG A 79 16.14 -19.19 4.30
CA ARG A 79 16.60 -18.20 5.29
C ARG A 79 18.05 -18.46 5.71
N GLY A 80 18.90 -17.44 5.58
CA GLY A 80 20.32 -17.48 5.97
C GLY A 80 21.30 -17.93 4.87
N PHE A 81 20.81 -18.47 3.75
CA PHE A 81 21.67 -18.95 2.66
C PHE A 81 21.08 -18.72 1.25
N ALA A 82 20.23 -17.71 1.10
CA ALA A 82 19.59 -17.39 -0.16
C ALA A 82 20.60 -17.06 -1.28
N GLN A 83 20.37 -17.58 -2.48
CA GLN A 83 21.19 -17.31 -3.66
C GLN A 83 20.57 -16.22 -4.53
N ARG A 84 21.40 -15.53 -5.32
CA ARG A 84 20.94 -14.44 -6.20
C ARG A 84 19.86 -14.89 -7.20
N SER A 85 20.05 -16.04 -7.84
CA SER A 85 19.10 -16.61 -8.79
C SER A 85 17.74 -16.94 -8.18
N TRP A 86 17.70 -17.29 -6.88
CA TRP A 86 16.45 -17.53 -6.16
C TRP A 86 15.70 -16.23 -5.90
N CYS A 87 16.43 -15.15 -5.62
CA CYS A 87 15.85 -13.84 -5.46
C CYS A 87 15.18 -13.34 -6.74
N ASP A 88 15.78 -13.62 -7.90
CA ASP A 88 15.20 -13.26 -9.20
C ASP A 88 13.88 -13.98 -9.45
N ALA A 89 13.76 -15.25 -9.02
CA ALA A 89 12.50 -16.00 -9.10
C ALA A 89 11.41 -15.44 -8.16
N TRP A 90 11.76 -15.05 -6.93
CA TRP A 90 10.81 -14.39 -6.02
C TRP A 90 10.36 -13.04 -6.56
N GLU A 91 11.28 -12.24 -7.08
CA GLU A 91 10.94 -10.95 -7.69
C GLU A 91 10.01 -11.11 -8.89
N ALA A 92 10.27 -12.08 -9.77
CA ALA A 92 9.42 -12.37 -10.92
C ALA A 92 8.01 -12.79 -10.49
N LEU A 93 7.87 -13.67 -9.50
CA LEU A 93 6.56 -14.07 -8.95
C LEU A 93 5.81 -12.88 -8.34
N LEU A 94 6.50 -12.07 -7.53
CA LEU A 94 5.90 -10.92 -6.88
C LEU A 94 5.43 -9.87 -7.92
N ARG A 95 6.21 -9.67 -8.98
CA ARG A 95 5.86 -8.78 -10.10
C ARG A 95 4.66 -9.29 -10.89
N ASP A 96 4.63 -10.57 -11.28
CA ASP A 96 3.46 -11.16 -11.96
C ASP A 96 2.17 -10.95 -11.15
N LYS A 97 2.25 -11.12 -9.82
CA LYS A 97 1.10 -10.84 -8.94
C LYS A 97 0.73 -9.36 -8.93
N ALA A 98 1.70 -8.45 -8.82
CA ALA A 98 1.45 -7.01 -8.82
C ALA A 98 0.82 -6.51 -10.14
N ASP A 99 1.17 -7.13 -11.27
CA ASP A 99 0.60 -6.79 -12.59
C ASP A 99 -0.86 -7.24 -12.74
N ARG A 100 -1.28 -8.25 -11.98
CA ARG A 100 -2.58 -8.91 -12.15
C ARG A 100 -3.57 -8.64 -11.04
N LEU A 101 -3.09 -8.28 -9.86
CA LEU A 101 -3.88 -8.22 -8.64
C LEU A 101 -3.78 -6.84 -8.01
N TRP A 102 -4.94 -6.27 -7.70
CA TRP A 102 -5.02 -5.05 -6.89
C TRP A 102 -4.62 -5.33 -5.43
N SER A 103 -5.25 -6.33 -4.83
CA SER A 103 -4.95 -6.85 -3.50
C SER A 103 -5.08 -8.37 -3.52
N CYS A 104 -4.53 -9.04 -2.52
CA CYS A 104 -4.65 -10.48 -2.32
C CYS A 104 -5.40 -10.78 -1.04
N GLY A 105 -6.21 -11.84 -1.09
CA GLY A 105 -6.88 -12.43 0.07
C GLY A 105 -5.88 -13.14 0.98
N THR A 106 -6.23 -14.29 1.55
CA THR A 106 -5.44 -14.95 2.60
C THR A 106 -4.23 -15.76 2.09
N GLU A 107 -3.75 -15.53 0.87
CA GLU A 107 -2.63 -16.27 0.27
C GLU A 107 -1.29 -15.86 0.92
N ASP A 108 -0.52 -16.84 1.41
CA ASP A 108 0.72 -16.63 2.16
C ASP A 108 1.98 -16.45 1.30
N ASP A 109 1.84 -16.64 -0.01
CA ASP A 109 2.93 -16.57 -0.96
C ASP A 109 3.56 -15.18 -1.06
N LEU A 110 2.74 -14.13 -1.02
CA LEU A 110 3.19 -12.75 -1.12
C LEU A 110 4.13 -12.35 0.00
N TRP A 111 3.68 -12.45 1.26
CA TRP A 111 4.53 -12.04 2.39
C TRP A 111 5.69 -13.02 2.61
N THR A 112 5.53 -14.30 2.27
CA THR A 112 6.62 -15.29 2.38
C THR A 112 7.76 -15.00 1.40
N CYS A 113 7.46 -14.77 0.12
CA CYS A 113 8.46 -14.41 -0.89
C CYS A 113 9.06 -13.03 -0.63
N ALA A 114 8.25 -12.04 -0.21
CA ALA A 114 8.74 -10.72 0.15
C ALA A 114 9.68 -10.76 1.36
N HIS A 115 9.39 -11.57 2.37
CA HIS A 115 10.27 -11.77 3.52
C HIS A 115 11.61 -12.35 3.09
N ALA A 116 11.62 -13.37 2.24
CA ALA A 116 12.86 -13.99 1.74
C ALA A 116 13.70 -13.01 0.90
N LEU A 117 13.07 -12.20 0.05
CA LEU A 117 13.73 -11.16 -0.73
C LEU A 117 14.38 -10.10 0.18
N LEU A 118 13.65 -9.66 1.20
CA LEU A 118 14.15 -8.70 2.19
C LEU A 118 15.31 -9.28 3.03
N ASP A 119 15.25 -10.56 3.40
CA ASP A 119 16.33 -11.27 4.11
C ASP A 119 17.60 -11.38 3.27
N ALA A 120 17.46 -11.49 1.95
CA ALA A 120 18.56 -11.38 1.00
C ALA A 120 19.05 -9.93 0.76
N GLY A 121 18.52 -8.95 1.51
CA GLY A 121 18.91 -7.54 1.40
C GLY A 121 18.35 -6.82 0.19
N ARG A 122 17.39 -7.41 -0.54
CA ARG A 122 16.76 -6.82 -1.72
C ARG A 122 15.40 -6.21 -1.35
N GLN A 123 15.13 -5.02 -1.89
CA GLN A 123 13.82 -4.39 -1.75
C GLN A 123 12.90 -4.89 -2.88
N PRO A 124 11.61 -5.14 -2.59
CA PRO A 124 10.62 -5.34 -3.64
C PRO A 124 10.48 -4.10 -4.53
N HIS A 125 9.99 -4.30 -5.75
CA HIS A 125 9.66 -3.21 -6.66
C HIS A 125 8.41 -2.44 -6.20
N ASP A 126 8.23 -1.21 -6.69
CA ASP A 126 7.25 -0.25 -6.18
C ASP A 126 5.80 -0.76 -6.22
N GLU A 127 5.38 -1.44 -7.29
CA GLU A 127 4.03 -2.01 -7.44
C GLU A 127 3.83 -3.20 -6.50
N VAL A 128 4.89 -3.96 -6.21
CA VAL A 128 4.86 -5.05 -5.22
C VAL A 128 4.67 -4.48 -3.82
N VAL A 129 5.35 -3.37 -3.50
CA VAL A 129 5.14 -2.65 -2.24
C VAL A 129 3.69 -2.17 -2.12
N GLY A 130 3.12 -1.65 -3.21
CA GLY A 130 1.71 -1.28 -3.28
C GLY A 130 0.79 -2.47 -3.00
N LEU A 131 1.00 -3.59 -3.69
CA LEU A 131 0.23 -4.82 -3.50
C LEU A 131 0.30 -5.33 -2.05
N LEU A 132 1.50 -5.38 -1.45
CA LEU A 132 1.70 -5.82 -0.05
C LEU A 132 0.93 -4.95 0.94
N ARG A 133 1.02 -3.62 0.80
CA ARG A 133 0.34 -2.66 1.68
C ARG A 133 -1.18 -2.74 1.54
N ARG A 134 -1.69 -2.82 0.31
CA ARG A 134 -3.14 -2.97 0.05
C ARG A 134 -3.67 -4.28 0.61
N SER A 135 -2.98 -5.39 0.36
CA SER A 135 -3.38 -6.71 0.85
C SER A 135 -3.38 -6.77 2.37
N ALA A 136 -2.45 -6.09 3.04
CA ALA A 136 -2.44 -6.00 4.50
C ALA A 136 -3.56 -5.12 5.08
N LEU A 137 -4.08 -4.15 4.32
CA LEU A 137 -5.19 -3.28 4.75
C LEU A 137 -6.57 -3.87 4.44
N GLU A 138 -6.71 -4.56 3.31
CA GLU A 138 -7.98 -5.12 2.82
C GLU A 138 -8.17 -6.59 3.23
N GLY A 139 -7.08 -7.35 3.37
CA GLY A 139 -7.08 -8.77 3.68
C GLY A 139 -7.01 -9.08 5.17
N SER A 140 -7.43 -10.31 5.52
CA SER A 140 -7.32 -10.85 6.89
C SER A 140 -5.96 -11.50 7.14
N TRP A 141 -4.86 -10.80 6.82
CA TRP A 141 -3.52 -11.37 7.01
C TRP A 141 -3.12 -11.43 8.50
N PRO A 142 -2.46 -12.51 8.96
CA PRO A 142 -1.92 -12.58 10.31
C PRO A 142 -0.86 -11.51 10.55
N ARG A 143 -1.08 -10.66 11.55
CA ARG A 143 -0.25 -9.48 11.84
C ARG A 143 1.22 -9.85 12.08
N GLU A 144 1.44 -10.91 12.83
CA GLU A 144 2.76 -11.45 13.20
C GLU A 144 3.60 -11.89 11.99
N CYS A 145 2.96 -12.26 10.88
CA CYS A 145 3.65 -12.65 9.65
C CYS A 145 3.97 -11.44 8.75
N VAL A 146 3.12 -10.42 8.80
CA VAL A 146 3.14 -9.29 7.86
C VAL A 146 3.92 -8.09 8.39
N GLU A 147 3.85 -7.79 9.69
CA GLU A 147 4.58 -6.68 10.29
C GLU A 147 6.10 -6.73 10.05
N PRO A 148 6.78 -7.89 10.15
CA PRO A 148 8.19 -7.99 9.81
C PRO A 148 8.51 -7.61 8.36
N VAL A 149 7.57 -7.84 7.43
CA VAL A 149 7.71 -7.45 6.03
C VAL A 149 7.46 -5.96 5.88
N LEU A 150 6.28 -5.47 6.28
CA LEU A 150 5.88 -4.07 6.09
C LEU A 150 6.82 -3.08 6.77
N GLY A 151 7.34 -3.42 7.96
CA GLY A 151 8.28 -2.58 8.70
C GLY A 151 9.65 -2.41 8.04
N ARG A 152 9.97 -3.24 7.03
CA ARG A 152 11.24 -3.22 6.29
C ARG A 152 11.13 -2.63 4.88
N LEU A 153 9.93 -2.30 4.42
CA LEU A 153 9.69 -1.67 3.13
C LEU A 153 10.15 -0.21 3.19
N ARG A 154 11.07 0.19 2.29
CA ARG A 154 11.68 1.53 2.33
C ARG A 154 10.99 2.57 1.46
N GLY A 155 10.20 2.14 0.49
CA GLY A 155 9.54 3.03 -0.45
C GLY A 155 8.71 2.22 -1.43
N PRO A 156 7.93 2.88 -2.29
CA PRO A 156 7.72 4.34 -2.33
C PRO A 156 6.92 4.87 -1.12
N VAL A 157 6.90 6.20 -0.92
CA VAL A 157 6.16 6.84 0.21
C VAL A 157 4.64 6.73 0.05
N LEU A 158 4.16 6.72 -1.20
CA LEU A 158 2.79 6.43 -1.59
C LEU A 158 2.80 5.15 -2.43
N ASN A 159 1.70 4.43 -2.48
CA ASN A 159 1.54 3.33 -3.42
C ASN A 159 1.33 3.88 -4.85
N PRO A 160 1.96 3.28 -5.87
CA PRO A 160 1.68 3.61 -7.26
C PRO A 160 0.27 3.12 -7.68
N GLY A 161 -0.28 3.76 -8.71
CA GLY A 161 -1.54 3.39 -9.37
C GLY A 161 -2.65 4.45 -9.29
N ASP A 162 -2.63 5.32 -8.28
CA ASP A 162 -3.48 6.52 -8.27
C ASP A 162 -2.79 7.62 -9.11
N ARG A 163 -3.46 8.19 -10.12
CA ARG A 163 -2.87 9.23 -10.99
C ARG A 163 -2.21 10.39 -10.22
N TRP A 164 -2.83 10.82 -9.14
CA TRP A 164 -2.29 11.88 -8.30
C TRP A 164 -1.05 11.42 -7.52
N ALA A 165 -1.04 10.17 -7.02
CA ALA A 165 0.08 9.60 -6.30
C ALA A 165 1.26 9.37 -7.25
N ASP A 166 1.01 8.82 -8.44
CA ASP A 166 2.02 8.64 -9.49
C ASP A 166 2.66 9.99 -9.86
N ARG A 167 1.85 11.06 -9.94
CA ARG A 167 2.38 12.40 -10.18
C ARG A 167 3.28 12.88 -9.04
N VAL A 168 2.86 12.69 -7.79
CA VAL A 168 3.68 13.04 -6.61
C VAL A 168 4.99 12.26 -6.64
N LEU A 169 4.94 10.94 -6.86
CA LEU A 169 6.11 10.06 -6.89
C LEU A 169 7.09 10.45 -8.01
N ALA A 170 6.61 10.87 -9.18
CA ALA A 170 7.44 11.34 -10.28
C ALA A 170 8.13 12.69 -9.99
N GLU A 171 7.46 13.60 -9.27
CA GLU A 171 7.99 14.93 -8.96
C GLU A 171 8.92 14.95 -7.74
N LEU A 172 8.68 14.07 -6.77
CA LEU A 172 9.40 14.03 -5.49
C LEU A 172 10.94 13.97 -5.63
N PRO A 173 11.54 13.16 -6.53
CA PRO A 173 12.98 13.15 -6.74
C PRO A 173 13.55 14.50 -7.17
N VAL A 174 12.81 15.27 -7.97
CA VAL A 174 13.20 16.61 -8.45
C VAL A 174 12.98 17.66 -7.37
N LEU A 175 11.91 17.53 -6.59
CA LEU A 175 11.55 18.46 -5.51
C LEU A 175 12.44 18.31 -4.28
N GLY A 176 12.95 17.11 -3.99
CA GLY A 176 13.94 16.82 -2.95
C GLY A 176 13.37 16.40 -1.59
N GLY A 177 14.27 16.21 -0.62
CA GLY A 177 13.97 15.64 0.70
C GLY A 177 12.90 16.39 1.53
N PRO A 178 12.88 17.73 1.59
CA PRO A 178 11.86 18.45 2.35
C PRO A 178 10.42 18.19 1.85
N TRP A 179 10.23 17.98 0.55
CA TRP A 179 8.93 17.61 -0.01
C TRP A 179 8.53 16.18 0.33
N HIS A 180 9.49 15.25 0.37
CA HIS A 180 9.24 13.89 0.87
C HIS A 180 8.74 13.94 2.32
N ALA A 181 9.38 14.72 3.19
CA ALA A 181 8.96 14.89 4.57
C ALA A 181 7.54 15.50 4.72
N LEU A 182 7.16 16.39 3.81
CA LEU A 182 5.81 16.95 3.75
C LEU A 182 4.77 15.88 3.37
N VAL A 183 5.05 15.07 2.35
CA VAL A 183 4.17 13.97 1.90
C VAL A 183 4.06 12.88 2.98
N GLU A 184 5.15 12.52 3.65
CA GLU A 184 5.12 11.61 4.81
C GLU A 184 4.27 12.16 5.96
N HIS A 185 4.36 13.47 6.24
CA HIS A 185 3.53 14.10 7.26
C HIS A 185 2.05 14.11 6.89
N ALA A 186 1.75 14.31 5.60
CA ALA A 186 0.40 14.19 5.08
C ALA A 186 -0.13 12.75 5.24
N LEU A 187 0.68 11.73 4.94
CA LEU A 187 0.31 10.32 5.09
C LEU A 187 -0.05 9.93 6.54
N ARG A 188 0.48 10.66 7.52
CA ARG A 188 0.14 10.46 8.94
C ARG A 188 -1.08 11.27 9.40
N ALA A 189 -1.87 11.83 8.47
CA ALA A 189 -3.06 12.58 8.82
C ALA A 189 -4.09 11.68 9.55
N PRO A 190 -4.62 12.11 10.71
CA PRO A 190 -5.59 11.31 11.44
C PRO A 190 -6.90 11.19 10.67
N ALA A 191 -7.62 10.08 10.81
CA ALA A 191 -8.95 9.92 10.19
C ALA A 191 -9.93 11.04 10.62
N GLY A 192 -9.85 11.47 11.89
CA GLY A 192 -10.64 12.56 12.47
C GLY A 192 -10.06 13.97 12.25
N ARG A 193 -10.52 14.93 13.06
CA ARG A 193 -10.01 16.32 13.05
C ARG A 193 -8.52 16.34 13.45
N PRO A 194 -7.63 17.02 12.71
CA PRO A 194 -6.24 17.19 13.12
C PRO A 194 -6.10 17.85 14.49
N ALA A 195 -5.18 17.36 15.30
CA ALA A 195 -4.73 18.05 16.49
C ALA A 195 -3.92 19.30 16.11
N ARG A 196 -3.89 20.31 16.99
CA ARG A 196 -3.06 21.53 16.80
C ARG A 196 -1.58 21.22 16.61
N SER A 197 -1.08 20.12 17.16
CA SER A 197 0.29 19.64 16.95
C SER A 197 0.56 19.24 15.50
N TRP A 198 -0.43 18.66 14.81
CA TRP A 198 -0.32 18.30 13.40
C TRP A 198 -0.21 19.54 12.52
N ASP A 199 -1.08 20.55 12.74
CA ASP A 199 -1.06 21.82 12.00
C ASP A 199 0.28 22.55 12.20
N ARG A 200 0.80 22.59 13.43
CA ARG A 200 2.09 23.21 13.73
C ARG A 200 3.24 22.53 13.00
N ARG A 201 3.24 21.19 12.96
CA ARG A 201 4.26 20.44 12.22
C ARG A 201 4.13 20.65 10.71
N ALA A 202 2.92 20.70 10.19
CA ALA A 202 2.66 21.02 8.78
C ALA A 202 3.24 22.40 8.43
N LEU A 203 2.91 23.44 9.20
CA LEU A 203 3.45 24.80 9.00
C LEU A 203 4.98 24.82 9.02
N ALA A 204 5.60 24.15 9.99
CA ALA A 204 7.06 24.06 10.09
C ALA A 204 7.72 23.34 8.90
N LEU A 205 7.03 22.39 8.26
CA LEU A 205 7.50 21.71 7.05
C LEU A 205 7.31 22.58 5.80
N THR A 206 6.25 23.41 5.77
CA THR A 206 5.94 24.25 4.60
C THR A 206 6.70 25.57 4.56
N ASP A 207 7.09 26.11 5.71
CA ASP A 207 7.80 27.38 5.83
C ASP A 207 9.11 27.43 5.00
N PRO A 208 10.05 26.47 5.14
CA PRO A 208 11.28 26.48 4.34
C PRO A 208 11.06 26.19 2.85
N LEU A 209 9.92 25.61 2.48
CA LEU A 209 9.55 25.34 1.09
C LEU A 209 8.94 26.56 0.39
N GLY A 210 8.49 27.55 1.16
CA GLY A 210 7.66 28.65 0.70
C GLY A 210 6.19 28.22 0.62
N PRO A 211 5.31 28.69 1.53
CA PRO A 211 3.90 28.27 1.57
C PRO A 211 3.13 28.45 0.25
N GLY A 212 3.42 29.52 -0.51
CA GLY A 212 2.85 29.73 -1.85
C GLY A 212 3.29 28.65 -2.86
N ARG A 213 4.57 28.28 -2.85
CA ARG A 213 5.12 27.20 -3.69
C ARG A 213 4.50 25.85 -3.34
N VAL A 214 4.32 25.58 -2.04
CA VAL A 214 3.63 24.38 -1.57
C VAL A 214 2.21 24.31 -2.11
N ARG A 215 1.45 25.41 -2.00
CA ARG A 215 0.08 25.50 -2.52
C ARG A 215 0.04 25.23 -4.02
N ASP A 216 0.94 25.85 -4.77
CA ASP A 216 0.96 25.78 -6.23
C ASP A 216 1.33 24.38 -6.74
N ALA A 217 2.07 23.58 -5.96
CA ALA A 217 2.33 22.17 -6.25
C ALA A 217 1.19 21.23 -5.81
N VAL A 218 0.59 21.48 -4.64
CA VAL A 218 -0.45 20.61 -4.08
C VAL A 218 -1.76 20.71 -4.87
N ILE A 219 -2.13 21.89 -5.39
CA ILE A 219 -3.38 22.05 -6.16
C ILE A 219 -3.44 21.11 -7.37
N PRO A 220 -2.43 21.05 -8.27
CA PRO A 220 -2.42 20.08 -9.37
C PRO A 220 -2.54 18.61 -8.93
N TRP A 221 -1.92 18.22 -7.83
CA TRP A 221 -2.07 16.86 -7.28
C TRP A 221 -3.52 16.59 -6.84
N LEU A 222 -4.15 17.55 -6.18
CA LEU A 222 -5.54 17.42 -5.75
C LEU A 222 -6.54 17.51 -6.91
N ASP A 223 -6.24 18.28 -7.96
CA ASP A 223 -7.05 18.35 -9.17
C ASP A 223 -7.05 16.96 -9.87
N LEU A 224 -5.90 16.28 -9.94
CA LEU A 224 -5.83 14.89 -10.42
C LEU A 224 -6.61 13.92 -9.53
N ALA A 225 -6.52 14.07 -8.21
CA ALA A 225 -7.27 13.22 -7.29
C ALA A 225 -8.79 13.37 -7.46
N ALA A 226 -9.25 14.57 -7.80
CA ALA A 226 -10.66 14.84 -8.05
C ALA A 226 -11.22 14.13 -9.31
N GLU A 227 -10.36 13.58 -10.17
CA GLU A 227 -10.77 12.74 -11.30
C GLU A 227 -11.11 11.30 -10.89
N GLY A 228 -10.57 10.81 -9.76
CA GLY A 228 -10.68 9.42 -9.34
C GLY A 228 -9.43 8.84 -8.70
N GLY A 229 -9.61 7.70 -8.03
CA GLY A 229 -8.52 6.79 -7.69
C GLY A 229 -8.20 5.81 -8.81
N GLY A 230 -7.18 4.97 -8.57
CA GLY A 230 -6.64 4.01 -9.52
C GLY A 230 -7.37 2.66 -9.58
N ARG A 231 -8.34 2.41 -8.70
CA ARG A 231 -9.17 1.19 -8.75
C ARG A 231 -10.18 1.24 -9.89
N ASP A 232 -10.61 0.08 -10.38
CA ASP A 232 -11.62 -0.04 -11.45
C ASP A 232 -12.96 0.64 -11.11
N ASP A 233 -13.31 0.66 -9.83
CA ASP A 233 -14.51 1.34 -9.31
C ASP A 233 -14.30 2.86 -9.10
N GLY A 234 -13.08 3.35 -9.33
CA GLY A 234 -12.64 4.72 -9.11
C GLY A 234 -12.25 5.03 -7.68
N ALA A 235 -12.25 4.07 -6.74
CA ALA A 235 -11.82 4.32 -5.37
C ALA A 235 -10.30 4.56 -5.28
N TYR A 236 -9.89 5.36 -4.29
CA TYR A 236 -8.49 5.59 -3.99
C TYR A 236 -7.82 4.36 -3.37
N ASP A 237 -6.49 4.29 -3.52
CA ASP A 237 -5.70 3.33 -2.75
C ASP A 237 -5.89 3.58 -1.23
N PRO A 238 -6.27 2.55 -0.45
CA PRO A 238 -6.54 2.71 0.98
C PRO A 238 -5.30 3.15 1.77
N TYR A 239 -4.09 2.81 1.32
CA TYR A 239 -2.85 3.27 1.92
C TYR A 239 -2.60 4.76 1.64
N ASN A 240 -2.97 5.24 0.45
CA ASN A 240 -2.74 6.63 0.03
C ASN A 240 -3.78 7.61 0.58
N LEU A 241 -4.99 7.14 0.92
CA LEU A 241 -6.10 7.98 1.37
C LEU A 241 -5.77 8.92 2.54
N PRO A 242 -5.01 8.51 3.58
CA PRO A 242 -4.52 9.42 4.61
C PRO A 242 -3.69 10.58 4.06
N ALA A 243 -2.78 10.34 3.11
CA ALA A 243 -1.98 11.38 2.50
C ALA A 243 -2.84 12.40 1.77
N LEU A 244 -3.83 11.93 1.00
CA LEU A 244 -4.76 12.81 0.30
C LEU A 244 -5.58 13.68 1.26
N MET A 245 -6.06 13.10 2.37
CA MET A 245 -6.70 13.87 3.45
C MET A 245 -5.75 14.91 4.06
N GLY A 246 -4.48 14.55 4.25
CA GLY A 246 -3.44 15.45 4.76
C GLY A 246 -3.19 16.63 3.83
N LEU A 247 -3.09 16.38 2.52
CA LEU A 247 -2.92 17.43 1.50
C LEU A 247 -4.12 18.39 1.45
N VAL A 248 -5.35 17.86 1.50
CA VAL A 248 -6.57 18.67 1.60
C VAL A 248 -6.56 19.58 2.84
N ARG A 249 -6.10 19.05 3.97
CA ARG A 249 -6.02 19.79 5.25
C ARG A 249 -4.87 20.79 5.30
N LEU A 250 -3.91 20.67 4.40
CA LEU A 250 -2.81 21.62 4.27
C LEU A 250 -3.29 22.94 3.68
N LEU A 251 -4.22 22.90 2.71
CA LEU A 251 -4.64 24.10 1.97
C LEU A 251 -5.08 25.29 2.85
N PRO A 252 -5.86 25.12 3.94
CA PRO A 252 -6.24 26.24 4.81
C PRO A 252 -5.09 26.80 5.66
N LEU A 253 -3.94 26.12 5.71
CA LEU A 253 -2.73 26.60 6.39
C LEU A 253 -1.81 27.41 5.44
N LEU A 254 -2.13 27.43 4.14
CA LEU A 254 -1.33 28.09 3.10
C LEU A 254 -1.99 29.42 2.68
N PRO A 255 -1.26 30.31 2.00
CA PRO A 255 -1.82 31.57 1.51
C PRO A 255 -3.04 31.31 0.63
N PRO A 256 -4.21 31.89 0.98
CA PRO A 256 -5.47 31.58 0.30
C PRO A 256 -5.42 31.94 -1.19
N CYS A 257 -6.02 31.10 -2.03
CA CYS A 257 -6.21 31.40 -3.45
C CYS A 257 -7.49 30.78 -4.01
N PRO A 258 -8.04 31.31 -5.12
CA PRO A 258 -9.21 30.74 -5.77
C PRO A 258 -9.03 29.28 -6.21
N GLY A 259 -7.80 28.88 -6.56
CA GLY A 259 -7.48 27.50 -6.93
C GLY A 259 -7.73 26.50 -5.79
N SER A 260 -7.41 26.87 -4.54
CA SER A 260 -7.68 26.04 -3.36
C SER A 260 -9.18 25.87 -3.13
N VAL A 261 -9.97 26.92 -3.29
CA VAL A 261 -11.44 26.85 -3.17
C VAL A 261 -12.01 25.92 -4.23
N ARG A 262 -11.60 26.10 -5.49
CA ARG A 262 -12.06 25.30 -6.63
C ARG A 262 -11.80 23.81 -6.43
N VAL A 263 -10.55 23.43 -6.13
CA VAL A 263 -10.19 22.00 -6.03
C VAL A 263 -10.91 21.32 -4.87
N LEU A 264 -11.04 22.00 -3.73
CA LEU A 264 -11.81 21.50 -2.59
C LEU A 264 -13.30 21.35 -2.94
N GLY A 265 -13.86 22.32 -3.66
CA GLY A 265 -15.22 22.25 -4.19
C GLY A 265 -15.45 21.05 -5.10
N THR A 266 -14.54 20.79 -6.04
CA THR A 266 -14.62 19.62 -6.93
C THR A 266 -14.59 18.31 -6.14
N LEU A 267 -13.70 18.19 -5.14
CA LEU A 267 -13.60 17.00 -4.29
C LEU A 267 -14.87 16.74 -3.46
N VAL A 268 -15.62 17.79 -3.12
CA VAL A 268 -16.90 17.66 -2.41
C VAL A 268 -18.04 17.30 -3.38
N GLU A 269 -18.03 17.91 -4.56
CA GLU A 269 -19.12 17.78 -5.53
C GLU A 269 -19.08 16.45 -6.29
N ARG A 270 -17.87 15.97 -6.63
CA ARG A 270 -17.64 14.76 -7.43
C ARG A 270 -16.70 13.80 -6.69
N PRO A 271 -17.07 13.32 -5.48
CA PRO A 271 -16.18 12.42 -4.78
C PRO A 271 -16.12 11.09 -5.53
N PRO A 272 -14.93 10.58 -5.85
CA PRO A 272 -14.82 9.25 -6.40
C PRO A 272 -15.08 8.26 -5.27
N LEU A 273 -16.29 7.70 -5.31
CA LEU A 273 -16.87 6.83 -4.29
C LEU A 273 -16.91 7.41 -2.86
N ARG A 274 -17.70 6.75 -1.98
CA ARG A 274 -17.96 7.20 -0.60
C ARG A 274 -16.66 7.21 0.21
N THR A 275 -16.04 8.37 0.38
CA THR A 275 -14.75 8.48 1.07
C THR A 275 -14.78 9.50 2.21
N SER A 276 -13.93 9.28 3.22
CA SER A 276 -13.63 10.24 4.30
C SER A 276 -13.06 11.57 3.76
N LEU A 277 -12.60 11.58 2.51
CA LEU A 277 -12.04 12.73 1.81
C LEU A 277 -13.06 13.86 1.65
N THR A 278 -14.30 13.56 1.29
CA THR A 278 -15.37 14.58 1.15
C THR A 278 -15.53 15.38 2.44
N GLY A 279 -15.61 14.69 3.58
CA GLY A 279 -15.71 15.35 4.87
C GLY A 279 -14.46 16.16 5.22
N ALA A 280 -13.27 15.70 4.81
CA ALA A 280 -12.04 16.46 4.98
C ALA A 280 -12.05 17.75 4.14
N ALA A 281 -12.55 17.69 2.90
CA ALA A 281 -12.64 18.85 2.01
C ALA A 281 -13.67 19.88 2.49
N VAL A 282 -14.85 19.44 2.96
CA VAL A 282 -15.84 20.35 3.61
C VAL A 282 -15.22 21.07 4.80
N ARG A 283 -14.50 20.35 5.67
CA ARG A 283 -13.81 20.96 6.82
C ARG A 283 -12.67 21.89 6.40
N ALA A 284 -11.99 21.61 5.29
CA ALA A 284 -10.96 22.48 4.76
C ALA A 284 -11.57 23.79 4.25
N LEU A 285 -12.67 23.73 3.48
CA LEU A 285 -13.42 24.91 3.04
C LEU A 285 -13.88 25.78 4.21
N ALA A 286 -14.38 25.17 5.28
CA ALA A 286 -14.82 25.88 6.49
C ALA A 286 -13.68 26.61 7.24
N ARG A 287 -12.43 26.21 7.00
CA ARG A 287 -11.24 26.81 7.62
C ARG A 287 -10.59 27.91 6.76
N LEU A 288 -10.97 28.03 5.50
CA LEU A 288 -10.50 29.12 4.65
C LEU A 288 -11.05 30.48 5.16
N PRO A 289 -10.45 31.60 4.77
CA PRO A 289 -11.02 32.92 4.99
C PRO A 289 -12.50 32.97 4.57
N HIS A 290 -13.31 33.66 5.36
CA HIS A 290 -14.78 33.64 5.28
C HIS A 290 -15.30 34.04 3.89
N ASP A 291 -14.68 35.05 3.29
CA ASP A 291 -14.94 35.58 1.95
C ASP A 291 -14.63 34.61 0.81
N LEU A 292 -13.87 33.54 1.07
CA LEU A 292 -13.53 32.52 0.09
C LEU A 292 -14.25 31.19 0.35
N GLY A 293 -14.26 30.73 1.61
CA GLY A 293 -14.78 29.41 1.97
C GLY A 293 -16.31 29.33 1.99
N ARG A 294 -16.99 30.32 2.60
CA ARG A 294 -18.46 30.27 2.76
C ARG A 294 -19.23 30.36 1.45
N PRO A 295 -18.87 31.22 0.48
CA PRO A 295 -19.55 31.24 -0.82
C PRO A 295 -19.55 29.87 -1.49
N GLU A 296 -18.43 29.15 -1.43
CA GLU A 296 -18.31 27.81 -2.00
C GLU A 296 -19.13 26.78 -1.23
N LEU A 297 -19.14 26.83 0.11
CA LEU A 297 -20.01 25.97 0.92
C LEU A 297 -21.50 26.20 0.64
N HIS A 298 -21.94 27.45 0.44
CA HIS A 298 -23.30 27.76 0.01
C HIS A 298 -23.60 27.24 -1.41
N ARG A 299 -22.65 27.36 -2.35
CA ARG A 299 -22.78 26.77 -3.68
C ARG A 299 -22.96 25.25 -3.59
N LEU A 300 -22.16 24.58 -2.77
CA LEU A 300 -22.20 23.13 -2.60
C LEU A 300 -23.47 22.65 -1.89
N SER A 301 -24.04 23.42 -0.97
CA SER A 301 -25.25 23.02 -0.23
C SER A 301 -26.47 22.83 -1.15
N SER A 302 -26.50 23.52 -2.29
CA SER A 302 -27.54 23.40 -3.32
C SER A 302 -27.25 22.34 -4.39
N ARG A 303 -25.99 21.94 -4.59
CA ARG A 303 -25.58 20.99 -5.64
C ARG A 303 -25.39 19.56 -5.16
N VAL A 304 -24.95 19.38 -3.92
CA VAL A 304 -24.68 18.05 -3.39
C VAL A 304 -26.00 17.40 -2.98
N GLY A 305 -26.39 16.31 -3.63
CA GLY A 305 -27.62 15.56 -3.27
C GLY A 305 -27.45 14.64 -2.06
N HIS A 306 -26.22 14.24 -1.73
CA HIS A 306 -25.96 13.22 -0.69
C HIS A 306 -26.26 13.74 0.73
N LYS A 307 -27.18 13.09 1.43
CA LYS A 307 -27.73 13.52 2.74
C LYS A 307 -26.64 13.80 3.79
N LEU A 308 -25.67 12.90 3.97
CA LEU A 308 -24.62 13.07 4.98
C LEU A 308 -23.69 14.23 4.64
N THR A 309 -23.29 14.37 3.38
CA THR A 309 -22.42 15.46 2.93
C THR A 309 -23.15 16.81 3.06
N ARG A 310 -24.42 16.88 2.66
CA ARG A 310 -25.25 18.06 2.88
C ARG A 310 -25.29 18.46 4.35
N ARG A 311 -25.50 17.50 5.26
CA ARG A 311 -25.49 17.75 6.69
C ARG A 311 -24.14 18.35 7.14
N GLN A 312 -23.02 17.76 6.72
CA GLN A 312 -21.69 18.29 7.04
C GLN A 312 -21.48 19.71 6.51
N ILE A 313 -22.00 20.03 5.32
CA ILE A 313 -21.95 21.38 4.74
C ILE A 313 -22.78 22.36 5.58
N HIS A 314 -23.99 21.98 5.99
CA HIS A 314 -24.84 22.85 6.84
C HIS A 314 -24.17 23.08 8.20
N GLU A 315 -23.67 22.04 8.85
CA GLU A 315 -22.90 22.14 10.10
C GLU A 315 -21.67 23.06 9.97
N ALA A 316 -21.04 23.11 8.79
CA ALA A 316 -19.91 24.00 8.50
C ALA A 316 -20.32 25.46 8.19
N LEU A 317 -21.60 25.71 7.86
CA LEU A 317 -22.15 27.03 7.58
C LEU A 317 -22.78 27.68 8.82
N GLU A 318 -23.01 26.92 9.89
CA GLU A 318 -23.49 27.45 11.17
C GLU A 318 -22.48 28.49 11.73
N PRO A 319 -22.97 29.53 12.44
CA PRO A 319 -22.16 30.67 12.90
C PRO A 319 -20.98 30.33 13.81
#